data_AF-A0A8T5LE12-F1
#
_entry.id   AF-A0A8T5LE12-F1
#
_cell.length_a   1.000
_cell.length_b   1.000
_cell.length_c   1.000
_cell.angle_alpha   90.00
_cell.angle_beta   90.00
_cell.angle_gamma   90.00
#
_symmetry.space_group_name_H-M   'P 1'
#
loop_
_entity.id
_entity.type
_entity.pdbx_description
1 polymer ?
#
loop_
_entity_poly.entity_id
_entity_poly.type
_entity_poly.pdbx_seq_one_letter_code
_entity_poly.pdbx_strand_id
1 'polypeptide(L)'
;MKKKFTHIQKVFYALIVVFLVLVFYFIVPVPTSAKRMFFPIVAVLAILFFILGAVLIRFTLKSKIEKNLKTFLLLTGFSAVGFLVCTLLHNFFYGLAVITEHIILLKYLMESLHVMFFLVSIIVCPILFLIGMIGGIYKFLKK
;
A
#
# COMPACT_ATOMS: atom_id res chain seq x y z
N MET A 1 9.72 -7.60 26.65
CA MET A 1 9.69 -6.47 25.67
C MET A 1 10.51 -6.73 24.40
N LYS A 2 11.75 -7.22 24.48
CA LYS A 2 12.62 -7.51 23.31
C LYS A 2 11.96 -8.39 22.22
N LYS A 3 11.28 -9.50 22.58
CA LYS A 3 10.63 -10.42 21.60
C LYS A 3 9.51 -9.80 20.76
N LYS A 4 8.66 -8.92 21.31
CA LYS A 4 7.58 -8.28 20.52
C LYS A 4 8.14 -7.25 19.54
N PHE A 5 9.27 -6.63 19.88
CA PHE A 5 9.95 -5.66 19.05
C PHE A 5 10.56 -6.31 17.80
N THR A 6 11.12 -7.53 17.94
CA THR A 6 11.70 -8.27 16.82
C THR A 6 10.65 -8.75 15.81
N HIS A 7 9.44 -9.09 16.24
CA HIS A 7 8.36 -9.44 15.30
C HIS A 7 7.93 -8.25 14.45
N ILE A 8 7.80 -7.06 15.04
CA ILE A 8 7.42 -5.83 14.32
C ILE A 8 8.48 -5.46 13.29
N GLN A 9 9.76 -5.53 13.67
CA GLN A 9 10.87 -5.30 12.74
C GLN A 9 10.83 -6.28 11.56
N LYS A 10 10.64 -7.59 11.82
CA LYS A 10 10.53 -8.59 10.76
C LYS A 10 9.40 -8.29 9.78
N VAL A 11 8.20 -7.97 10.27
CA VAL A 11 7.07 -7.60 9.41
C VAL A 11 7.36 -6.33 8.63
N PHE A 12 7.94 -5.31 9.28
CA PHE A 12 8.30 -4.05 8.64
C PHE A 12 9.32 -4.23 7.50
N TYR A 13 10.41 -4.96 7.73
CA TYR A 13 11.40 -5.21 6.68
C TYR A 13 10.86 -6.13 5.57
N ALA A 14 10.03 -7.13 5.90
CA ALA A 14 9.35 -7.93 4.88
C ALA A 14 8.45 -7.06 3.99
N LEU A 15 7.72 -6.12 4.59
CA LEU A 15 6.87 -5.18 3.88
C LEU A 15 7.68 -4.28 2.93
N ILE A 16 8.86 -3.82 3.36
CA ILE A 16 9.80 -3.05 2.52
C ILE A 16 10.28 -3.88 1.32
N VAL A 17 10.70 -5.13 1.54
CA VAL A 17 11.18 -6.00 0.45
C VAL A 17 10.06 -6.20 -0.58
N VAL A 18 8.84 -6.50 -0.14
CA VAL A 18 7.69 -6.66 -1.05
C VAL A 18 7.41 -5.37 -1.81
N PHE A 19 7.44 -4.22 -1.15
CA PHE A 19 7.26 -2.92 -1.81
C PHE A 19 8.32 -2.67 -2.90
N LEU A 20 9.59 -2.94 -2.61
CA LEU A 20 10.68 -2.75 -3.58
C LEU A 20 10.51 -3.68 -4.80
N VAL A 21 10.09 -4.93 -4.60
CA VAL A 21 9.80 -5.86 -5.69
C VAL A 21 8.63 -5.35 -6.55
N LEU A 22 7.56 -4.85 -5.93
CA LEU A 22 6.42 -4.27 -6.64
C LEU A 22 6.85 -3.04 -7.47
N VAL A 23 7.59 -2.10 -6.87
CA VAL A 23 8.08 -0.91 -7.56
C VAL A 23 9.01 -1.29 -8.72
N PHE A 24 9.91 -2.24 -8.51
CA PHE A 24 10.81 -2.75 -9.54
C PHE A 24 10.05 -3.30 -10.74
N TYR A 25 8.99 -4.09 -10.52
CA TYR A 25 8.16 -4.60 -11.60
C TYR A 25 7.55 -3.49 -12.48
N PHE A 26 7.11 -2.38 -11.87
CA PHE A 26 6.53 -1.26 -12.62
C PHE A 26 7.56 -0.43 -13.37
N ILE A 27 8.72 -0.18 -12.76
CA ILE A 27 9.78 0.68 -13.34
C ILE A 27 10.54 -0.01 -14.46
N VAL A 28 10.79 -1.32 -14.36
CA VAL A 28 11.65 -2.00 -15.33
C VAL A 28 10.95 -2.07 -16.70
N PRO A 29 11.61 -1.61 -17.78
CA PRO A 29 11.08 -1.66 -19.13
C PRO A 29 11.26 -3.07 -19.73
N VAL A 30 10.50 -4.04 -19.23
CA VAL A 30 10.38 -5.37 -19.88
C VAL A 30 9.24 -5.39 -20.91
N PRO A 31 9.30 -6.25 -21.94
CA PRO A 31 8.23 -6.40 -22.93
C PRO A 31 6.85 -6.62 -22.29
N THR A 32 5.81 -6.07 -22.91
CA THR A 32 4.42 -6.14 -22.40
C THR A 32 3.91 -7.57 -22.26
N SER A 33 4.34 -8.48 -23.15
CA SER A 33 4.07 -9.91 -23.07
C SER A 33 4.63 -10.54 -21.78
N ALA A 34 5.86 -10.20 -21.42
CA ALA A 34 6.48 -10.64 -20.17
C ALA A 34 5.78 -10.05 -18.94
N LYS A 35 5.45 -8.74 -18.95
CA LYS A 35 4.67 -8.12 -17.85
C LYS A 35 3.36 -8.87 -17.62
N ARG A 36 2.61 -9.15 -18.70
CA ARG A 36 1.33 -9.87 -18.61
C ARG A 36 1.49 -11.29 -18.03
N MET A 37 2.56 -12.00 -18.40
CA MET A 37 2.85 -13.34 -17.86
C MET A 37 3.12 -13.30 -16.34
N PHE A 38 3.84 -12.30 -15.84
CA PHE A 38 4.16 -12.15 -14.41
C PHE A 38 3.07 -11.46 -13.58
N PHE A 39 2.06 -10.87 -14.21
CA PHE A 39 1.01 -10.12 -13.52
C PHE A 39 0.31 -10.91 -12.39
N PRO A 40 -0.01 -12.22 -12.52
CA PRO A 40 -0.59 -12.98 -11.41
C PRO A 40 0.31 -13.00 -10.16
N ILE A 41 1.63 -13.08 -10.33
CA ILE A 41 2.59 -13.04 -9.23
C ILE A 41 2.56 -11.66 -8.54
N VAL A 42 2.47 -10.59 -9.33
CA VAL A 42 2.34 -9.22 -8.83
C VAL A 42 1.05 -9.03 -8.04
N ALA A 43 -0.06 -9.62 -8.50
CA ALA A 43 -1.33 -9.60 -7.77
C ALA A 43 -1.21 -10.31 -6.42
N VAL A 44 -0.56 -11.48 -6.37
CA VAL A 44 -0.29 -12.20 -5.11
C VAL A 44 0.61 -11.36 -4.19
N LEU A 45 1.64 -10.71 -4.73
CA LEU A 45 2.51 -9.81 -3.95
C LEU A 45 1.76 -8.59 -3.42
N ALA A 46 0.82 -8.02 -4.18
CA ALA A 46 -0.02 -6.92 -3.71
C ALA A 46 -0.95 -7.35 -2.56
N ILE A 47 -1.52 -8.55 -2.63
CA ILE A 47 -2.31 -9.13 -1.53
C ILE A 47 -1.43 -9.37 -0.30
N LEU A 48 -0.23 -9.93 -0.49
CA LEU A 48 0.73 -10.12 0.60
C LEU A 48 1.12 -8.79 1.23
N PHE A 49 1.35 -7.76 0.43
CA PHE A 49 1.66 -6.39 0.88
C PHE A 49 0.54 -5.82 1.74
N PHE A 50 -0.72 -5.98 1.32
CA PHE A 50 -1.90 -5.61 2.10
C PHE A 50 -1.97 -6.35 3.45
N ILE A 51 -1.80 -7.69 3.44
CA ILE A 51 -1.86 -8.51 4.66
C ILE A 51 -0.75 -8.10 5.64
N LEU A 52 0.48 -7.96 5.15
CA LEU A 52 1.62 -7.52 5.97
C LEU A 52 1.39 -6.11 6.53
N GLY A 53 0.82 -5.19 5.75
CA GLY A 53 0.42 -3.85 6.20
C GLY A 53 -0.58 -3.91 7.34
N ALA A 54 -1.65 -4.71 7.20
CA ALA A 54 -2.67 -4.90 8.23
C ALA A 54 -2.09 -5.53 9.51
N VAL A 55 -1.22 -6.53 9.35
CA VAL A 55 -0.50 -7.16 10.48
C VAL A 55 0.39 -6.14 11.19
N LEU A 56 1.13 -5.30 10.44
CA LEU A 56 1.98 -4.26 10.99
C LEU A 56 1.17 -3.24 11.79
N ILE A 57 0.02 -2.77 11.26
CA ILE A 57 -0.90 -1.88 11.99
C ILE A 57 -1.34 -2.53 13.30
N ARG A 58 -1.85 -3.76 13.24
CA ARG A 58 -2.36 -4.49 14.42
C ARG A 58 -1.29 -4.64 15.51
N PHE A 59 -0.07 -5.03 15.15
CA PHE A 59 1.02 -5.16 16.11
C PHE A 59 1.46 -3.81 16.67
N THR A 60 1.57 -2.80 15.82
CA THR A 60 1.97 -1.45 16.20
C THR A 60 0.97 -0.82 17.18
N LEU A 61 -0.34 -0.97 16.94
CA LEU A 61 -1.37 -0.45 17.84
C LEU A 61 -1.33 -1.10 19.23
N LYS A 62 -1.11 -2.42 19.30
CA LYS A 62 -1.06 -3.19 20.55
C LYS A 62 0.27 -3.09 21.30
N SER A 63 1.26 -2.41 20.74
CA SER A 63 2.61 -2.34 21.29
C SER A 63 2.87 -1.03 22.03
N LYS A 64 3.65 -1.10 23.12
CA LYS A 64 4.12 0.06 23.89
C LYS A 64 5.45 0.57 23.31
N ILE A 65 5.41 1.09 22.08
CA ILE A 65 6.57 1.69 21.40
C ILE A 65 6.53 3.21 21.57
N GLU A 66 7.69 3.86 21.49
CA GLU A 66 7.82 5.32 21.40
C GLU A 66 6.87 5.89 20.33
N LYS A 67 6.19 7.00 20.67
CA LYS A 67 5.19 7.66 19.83
C LYS A 67 5.69 7.94 18.41
N ASN A 68 6.92 8.43 18.27
CA ASN A 68 7.48 8.78 16.96
C ASN A 68 7.68 7.56 16.05
N LEU A 69 8.28 6.48 16.56
CA LEU A 69 8.43 5.23 15.81
C LEU A 69 7.06 4.62 15.50
N LYS A 70 6.12 4.69 16.43
CA LYS A 70 4.74 4.23 16.21
C LYS A 70 4.09 4.95 15.03
N THR A 71 4.24 6.27 14.91
CA THR A 71 3.71 7.04 13.78
C THR A 71 4.25 6.55 12.44
N PHE A 72 5.57 6.35 12.32
CA PHE A 72 6.17 5.88 11.07
C PHE A 72 5.74 4.45 10.69
N LEU A 73 5.64 3.55 11.66
CA LEU A 73 5.15 2.19 11.44
C LEU A 73 3.68 2.15 11.02
N LEU A 74 2.84 2.98 11.64
CA LEU A 74 1.43 3.12 11.24
C LEU A 74 1.31 3.73 9.86
N LEU A 75 2.08 4.78 9.55
CA LEU A 75 2.09 5.40 8.22
C LEU A 75 2.44 4.35 7.14
N THR A 76 3.50 3.58 7.35
CA THR A 76 3.92 2.49 6.46
C THR A 76 2.80 1.46 6.26
N GLY A 77 2.18 1.00 7.36
CA GLY A 77 1.11 0.00 7.31
C GLY A 77 -0.16 0.52 6.64
N PHE A 78 -0.61 1.74 6.97
CA PHE A 78 -1.78 2.36 6.35
C PHE A 78 -1.58 2.64 4.88
N SER A 79 -0.38 3.05 4.46
CA SER A 79 -0.04 3.20 3.05
C SER A 79 -0.11 1.87 2.29
N ALA A 80 0.37 0.78 2.90
CA ALA A 80 0.31 -0.54 2.29
C ALA A 80 -1.12 -1.09 2.15
N VAL A 81 -1.94 -0.93 3.19
CA VAL A 81 -3.36 -1.29 3.15
C VAL A 81 -4.12 -0.39 2.17
N GLY A 82 -3.89 0.91 2.26
CA GLY A 82 -4.53 1.92 1.43
C GLY A 82 -4.27 1.73 -0.06
N PHE A 83 -3.08 1.27 -0.44
CA PHE A 83 -2.75 0.98 -1.83
C PHE A 83 -3.78 0.05 -2.47
N LEU A 84 -3.96 -1.16 -1.91
CA LEU A 84 -4.86 -2.16 -2.48
C LEU A 84 -6.33 -1.74 -2.35
N VAL A 85 -6.72 -1.17 -1.21
CA VAL A 85 -8.10 -0.67 -1.01
C VAL A 85 -8.45 0.37 -2.07
N CYS A 86 -7.57 1.35 -2.30
CA CYS A 86 -7.81 2.39 -3.30
C CYS A 86 -7.76 1.82 -4.74
N THR A 87 -6.91 0.84 -5.04
CA THR A 87 -6.93 0.15 -6.34
C THR A 87 -8.29 -0.54 -6.58
N LEU A 88 -8.81 -1.25 -5.56
CA LEU A 88 -10.11 -1.92 -5.68
C LEU A 88 -11.25 -0.91 -5.83
N LEU A 89 -11.24 0.16 -5.02
CA LEU A 89 -12.24 1.22 -5.11
C LEU A 89 -12.20 1.94 -6.46
N HIS A 90 -11.01 2.20 -7.02
CA HIS A 90 -10.88 2.73 -8.38
C HIS A 90 -11.62 1.86 -9.40
N ASN A 91 -11.39 0.55 -9.40
CA ASN A 91 -12.05 -0.36 -10.35
C ASN A 91 -13.56 -0.45 -10.09
N PHE A 92 -13.97 -0.45 -8.83
CA PHE A 92 -15.38 -0.48 -8.45
C PHE A 92 -16.13 0.77 -8.93
N PHE A 93 -15.60 1.96 -8.65
CA PHE A 93 -16.20 3.22 -9.09
C PHE A 93 -16.13 3.43 -10.60
N TYR A 94 -15.08 2.92 -11.26
CA TYR A 94 -15.02 2.89 -12.71
C TYR A 94 -16.15 2.05 -13.30
N GLY A 95 -16.35 0.83 -12.79
CA GLY A 95 -17.48 -0.01 -13.22
C GLY A 95 -18.84 0.64 -12.98
N LEU A 96 -19.01 1.30 -11.84
CA LEU A 96 -20.22 2.09 -11.56
C LEU A 96 -20.41 3.23 -12.56
N ALA A 97 -19.35 3.97 -12.90
CA ALA A 97 -19.42 5.06 -13.88
C ALA A 97 -19.95 4.58 -15.24
N VAL A 98 -19.53 3.39 -15.68
CA VAL A 98 -20.01 2.76 -16.92
C VAL A 98 -21.49 2.38 -16.81
N ILE A 99 -21.90 1.73 -15.73
CA ILE A 99 -23.30 1.28 -15.57
C ILE A 99 -24.26 2.48 -15.42
N THR A 100 -23.82 3.54 -14.77
CA THR A 100 -24.62 4.73 -14.50
C THR A 100 -24.45 5.83 -15.54
N GLU A 101 -23.89 5.52 -16.71
CA GLU A 101 -23.54 6.52 -17.74
C GLU A 101 -24.72 7.39 -18.20
N HIS A 102 -25.94 6.85 -18.10
CA HIS A 102 -27.20 7.51 -18.45
C HIS A 102 -27.67 8.52 -17.40
N ILE A 103 -27.16 8.47 -16.17
CA ILE A 103 -27.50 9.39 -15.07
C ILE A 103 -26.36 10.39 -14.91
N ILE A 104 -26.47 11.55 -15.55
CA ILE A 104 -25.42 12.57 -15.68
C ILE A 104 -24.70 12.86 -14.34
N LEU A 105 -25.47 13.17 -13.29
CA LEU A 105 -24.90 13.53 -11.98
C LEU A 105 -24.13 12.36 -11.36
N LEU A 106 -24.67 11.15 -11.47
CA LEU A 106 -24.06 9.95 -10.90
C LEU A 106 -22.79 9.56 -11.67
N LYS A 107 -22.82 9.64 -13.01
CA LYS A 107 -21.65 9.46 -13.88
C LYS A 107 -20.49 10.34 -13.44
N TYR A 108 -20.69 11.66 -13.36
CA TYR A 108 -19.61 12.59 -12.99
C TYR A 108 -19.08 12.37 -11.57
N LEU A 109 -19.94 12.00 -10.63
CA LEU A 109 -19.53 11.63 -9.28
C LEU A 109 -18.66 10.36 -9.29
N MET A 110 -19.09 9.31 -10.00
CA MET A 110 -18.34 8.05 -10.10
C MET A 110 -17.01 8.24 -10.84
N GLU A 111 -16.99 9.05 -11.90
CA GLU A 111 -15.77 9.44 -12.63
C GLU A 111 -14.77 10.12 -11.71
N SER A 112 -15.23 11.11 -10.95
CA SER A 112 -14.39 11.83 -9.99
C SER A 112 -13.83 10.90 -8.91
N LEU A 113 -14.65 10.02 -8.35
CA LEU A 113 -14.25 9.07 -7.32
C LEU A 113 -13.19 8.08 -7.82
N HIS A 114 -13.39 7.44 -8.97
CA HIS A 114 -12.42 6.47 -9.45
C HIS A 114 -11.07 7.13 -9.76
N VAL A 115 -11.06 8.37 -10.28
CA VAL A 115 -9.81 9.11 -10.52
C VAL A 115 -9.11 9.44 -9.20
N MET A 116 -9.85 9.92 -8.20
CA MET A 116 -9.31 10.21 -6.87
C MET A 116 -8.65 8.96 -6.25
N PHE A 117 -9.35 7.82 -6.24
CA PHE A 117 -8.80 6.58 -5.69
C PHE A 117 -7.58 6.06 -6.47
N PHE A 118 -7.58 6.25 -7.80
CA PHE A 118 -6.41 5.96 -8.61
C PHE A 118 -5.21 6.78 -8.17
N LEU A 119 -5.34 8.11 -8.12
CA LEU A 119 -4.26 9.01 -7.70
C LEU A 119 -3.77 8.72 -6.28
N VAL A 120 -4.68 8.42 -5.36
CA VAL A 120 -4.31 8.02 -4.00
C VAL A 120 -3.49 6.72 -4.03
N SER A 121 -3.93 5.71 -4.78
CA SER A 121 -3.23 4.42 -4.88
C SER A 121 -1.85 4.56 -5.51
N ILE A 122 -1.72 5.27 -6.63
CA ILE A 122 -0.46 5.31 -7.41
C ILE A 122 0.52 6.40 -6.99
N ILE A 123 0.07 7.46 -6.32
CA ILE A 123 0.92 8.59 -5.91
C ILE A 123 0.99 8.69 -4.39
N VAL A 124 -0.15 8.89 -3.73
CA VAL A 124 -0.18 9.22 -2.29
C VAL A 124 0.32 8.03 -1.45
N CYS A 125 -0.18 6.83 -1.69
CA CYS A 125 0.21 5.64 -0.92
C CYS A 125 1.72 5.35 -1.03
N PRO A 126 2.35 5.31 -2.22
CA PRO A 126 3.79 5.12 -2.36
C PRO A 126 4.63 6.20 -1.64
N ILE A 127 4.27 7.47 -1.77
CA ILE A 127 5.00 8.57 -1.11
C ILE A 127 4.92 8.43 0.40
N LEU A 128 3.71 8.23 0.94
CA LEU A 128 3.54 8.03 2.39
C LEU A 128 4.23 6.76 2.89
N PHE A 129 4.26 5.70 2.08
CA PHE A 129 5.00 4.49 2.40
C PHE A 129 6.50 4.77 2.50
N LEU A 130 7.08 5.51 1.55
CA LEU A 130 8.50 5.90 1.57
C LEU A 130 8.83 6.74 2.81
N ILE A 131 7.99 7.72 3.15
CA ILE A 131 8.17 8.55 4.36
C ILE A 131 8.13 7.67 5.62
N GLY A 132 7.15 6.77 5.72
CA GLY A 132 7.02 5.82 6.83
C GLY A 132 8.21 4.87 6.93
N MET A 133 8.65 4.34 5.80
CA MET A 133 9.82 3.45 5.68
C MET A 133 11.10 4.15 6.15
N ILE A 134 11.43 5.31 5.59
CA ILE A 134 12.67 6.03 5.91
C ILE A 134 12.69 6.44 7.39
N GLY A 135 11.60 7.03 7.88
CA GLY A 135 11.49 7.42 9.28
C GLY A 135 11.54 6.23 10.24
N GLY A 136 10.92 5.11 9.87
CA GLY A 136 10.95 3.86 10.62
C GLY A 136 12.36 3.26 10.71
N ILE A 137 13.08 3.18 9.59
CA ILE A 137 14.48 2.70 9.54
C ILE A 137 15.36 3.59 10.41
N TYR A 138 15.31 4.91 10.23
CA TYR A 138 16.11 5.85 11.02
C TYR A 138 15.89 5.67 12.53
N LYS A 139 14.63 5.53 12.95
CA LYS A 139 14.27 5.32 14.36
C LYS A 139 14.69 3.94 14.89
N PHE A 140 14.73 2.90 14.06
CA PHE A 140 15.26 1.60 14.48
C PHE A 140 16.79 1.60 14.60
N LEU A 141 17.50 2.35 13.76
CA LEU A 141 18.97 2.44 13.81
C LEU A 141 19.48 3.30 14.98
N LYS A 142 18.73 4.34 15.36
CA LYS A 142 19.10 5.24 16.47
C LYS A 142 18.87 4.62 17.85
N LYS A 143 18.21 3.48 17.94
CA LYS A 143 17.73 2.88 19.19
C LYS A 143 18.48 1.60 19.54
#